data_AF-A0A7X7S511-F1
#
_entry.id   AF-A0A7X7S511-F1
#
_cell.length_a   1.000
_cell.length_b   1.000
_cell.length_c   1.000
_cell.angle_alpha   90.00
_cell.angle_beta   90.00
_cell.angle_gamma   90.00
#
_symmetry.space_group_name_H-M   'P 1'
#
loop_
_entity.id
_entity.type
_entity.pdbx_description
1 polymer ?
#
loop_
_entity_poly.entity_id
_entity_poly.type
_entity_poly.pdbx_seq_one_letter_code
_entity_poly.pdbx_strand_id
1 'polypeptide(L)'
;MLRTLFTPRWLALLGAVVAVCVAFVWLGLWQLSVAQHSAIEELQAQRDALVEKPLDEVMAPHSAFPQDGAGHPVRVEGQYDGARQFLVPDRVLDGQRGFWVVTPLVVDGGAVVPVLRGFVMDPAEADVPPADAVTVHGELAPGESPYLGEDTLPEGQQGTIDLSLLANLWPEPLYNGFIFSTAEEPPVTSTALAHVPPPQLTAGDVDWRNLGYALQWWVFAAFAVFMYLKLLHDAARGRGAGGADTGGGADTGGAADTGGARTGPPPTVSSAPAPADERIESHHV
;
A
#
# COMPACT_ATOMS: atom_id res chain seq x y z
N MET A 1 11.68 24.72 45.69
CA MET A 1 11.25 23.99 44.48
C MET A 1 10.77 22.57 44.79
N LEU A 2 11.54 21.71 45.47
CA LEU A 2 11.12 20.33 45.79
C LEU A 2 9.91 20.23 46.74
N ARG A 3 9.74 21.14 47.69
CA ARG A 3 8.61 21.11 48.64
C ARG A 3 7.23 21.36 48.01
N THR A 4 7.16 22.12 46.92
CA THR A 4 5.91 22.39 46.20
C THR A 4 5.44 21.16 45.41
N LEU A 5 6.38 20.35 44.90
CA LEU A 5 6.13 19.10 44.18
C LEU A 5 5.42 18.03 45.02
N PHE A 6 5.67 17.97 46.33
CA PHE A 6 5.13 16.95 47.24
C PHE A 6 3.78 17.32 47.89
N THR A 7 3.15 18.41 47.49
CA THR A 7 1.78 18.67 47.95
C THR A 7 0.78 17.87 47.12
N PRO A 8 -0.28 17.29 47.73
CA PRO A 8 -1.17 16.33 47.08
C PRO A 8 -1.82 16.89 45.81
N ARG A 9 -2.05 18.20 45.75
CA ARG A 9 -2.56 18.90 44.57
C ARG A 9 -1.62 18.80 43.36
N TRP A 10 -0.31 18.95 43.56
CA TRP A 10 0.68 18.91 42.46
C TRP A 10 1.02 17.49 42.02
N LEU A 11 0.92 16.52 42.92
CA LEU A 11 1.00 15.09 42.60
C LEU A 11 -0.21 14.61 41.79
N ALA A 12 -1.43 15.03 42.17
CA ALA A 12 -2.63 14.75 41.39
C ALA A 12 -2.55 15.36 39.98
N LEU A 13 -2.07 16.59 39.88
CA LEU A 13 -1.89 17.29 38.60
C LEU A 13 -0.78 16.64 37.75
N LEU A 14 0.30 16.17 38.36
CA LEU A 14 1.32 15.36 37.68
C LEU A 14 0.72 14.06 37.13
N GLY A 15 -0.06 13.34 37.92
CA GLY A 15 -0.75 12.12 37.48
C GLY A 15 -1.67 12.37 36.28
N ALA A 16 -2.43 13.47 36.30
CA ALA A 16 -3.27 13.87 35.18
C ALA A 16 -2.45 14.17 33.91
N VAL A 17 -1.33 14.88 34.02
CA VAL A 17 -0.44 15.18 32.88
C VAL A 17 0.17 13.92 32.30
N VAL A 18 0.62 12.99 33.15
CA VAL A 18 1.15 11.69 32.71
C VAL A 18 0.06 10.90 31.96
N ALA A 19 -1.16 10.84 32.49
CA ALA A 19 -2.27 10.16 31.83
C ALA A 19 -2.58 10.75 30.45
N VAL A 20 -2.61 12.07 30.33
CA VAL A 20 -2.79 12.77 29.04
C VAL A 20 -1.65 12.48 28.06
N CYS A 21 -0.40 12.48 28.53
CA CYS A 21 0.74 12.17 27.68
C CYS A 21 0.70 10.72 27.18
N VAL A 22 0.36 9.76 28.04
CA VAL A 22 0.19 8.36 27.65
C VAL A 22 -0.91 8.23 26.59
N ALA A 23 -2.04 8.89 26.78
CA ALA A 23 -3.14 8.88 25.82
C ALA A 23 -2.72 9.46 24.46
N PHE A 24 -2.01 10.59 24.43
CA PHE A 24 -1.56 11.22 23.18
C PHE A 24 -0.47 10.43 22.46
N VAL A 25 0.48 9.83 23.19
CA VAL A 25 1.48 8.95 22.57
C VAL A 25 0.81 7.71 21.98
N TRP A 26 -0.14 7.13 22.71
CA TRP A 26 -0.90 5.98 22.23
C TRP A 26 -1.73 6.31 20.97
N LEU A 27 -2.40 7.47 20.95
CA LEU A 27 -3.12 7.95 19.76
C LEU A 27 -2.18 8.23 18.58
N GLY A 28 -1.01 8.80 18.82
CA GLY A 28 -0.01 9.05 17.78
C GLY A 28 0.53 7.75 17.16
N LEU A 29 0.80 6.74 17.99
CA LEU A 29 1.20 5.41 17.53
C LEU A 29 0.08 4.71 16.76
N TRP A 30 -1.17 4.86 17.20
CA TRP A 30 -2.32 4.34 16.48
C TRP A 30 -2.48 5.01 15.11
N GLN A 31 -2.39 6.34 15.02
CA GLN A 31 -2.43 7.05 13.74
C GLN A 31 -1.28 6.66 12.81
N LEU A 32 -0.08 6.44 13.35
CA LEU A 32 1.04 5.92 12.57
C LEU A 32 0.75 4.52 12.01
N SER A 33 0.13 3.63 12.81
CA SER A 33 -0.29 2.33 12.30
C SER A 33 -1.34 2.44 11.20
N VAL A 34 -2.33 3.33 11.34
CA VAL A 34 -3.35 3.58 10.32
C VAL A 34 -2.71 4.12 9.03
N ALA A 35 -1.77 5.06 9.14
CA ALA A 35 -1.01 5.61 8.00
C ALA A 35 -0.33 4.53 7.15
N GLN A 36 0.18 3.49 7.81
CA GLN A 36 0.92 2.42 7.15
C GLN A 36 -0.01 1.35 6.56
N HIS A 37 -1.11 1.03 7.24
CA HIS A 37 -1.94 -0.11 6.86
C HIS A 37 -3.09 0.26 5.90
N SER A 38 -3.73 1.42 6.07
CA SER A 38 -4.91 1.77 5.26
C SER A 38 -4.57 2.06 3.79
N ALA A 39 -3.40 2.63 3.51
CA ALA A 39 -2.97 2.86 2.12
C ALA A 39 -2.70 1.55 1.37
N ILE A 40 -2.15 0.55 2.07
CA ILE A 40 -1.88 -0.78 1.50
C ILE A 40 -3.18 -1.51 1.23
N GLU A 41 -4.10 -1.54 2.20
CA GLU A 41 -5.38 -2.23 2.08
C GLU A 41 -6.24 -1.67 0.94
N GLU A 42 -6.25 -0.35 0.74
CA GLU A 42 -6.99 0.26 -0.36
C GLU A 42 -6.35 0.00 -1.73
N LEU A 43 -5.02 0.01 -1.83
CA LEU A 43 -4.31 -0.38 -3.04
C LEU A 43 -4.51 -1.86 -3.39
N GLN A 44 -4.54 -2.72 -2.38
CA GLN A 44 -4.85 -4.15 -2.54
C GLN A 44 -6.30 -4.34 -2.99
N ALA A 45 -7.26 -3.68 -2.35
CA ALA A 45 -8.67 -3.77 -2.74
C ALA A 45 -8.92 -3.26 -4.18
N GLN A 46 -8.18 -2.25 -4.63
CA GLN A 46 -8.24 -1.78 -6.02
C GLN A 46 -7.68 -2.82 -7.00
N ARG A 47 -6.58 -3.49 -6.65
CA ARG A 47 -6.02 -4.59 -7.44
C ARG A 47 -6.96 -5.79 -7.49
N ASP A 48 -7.51 -6.20 -6.35
CA ASP A 48 -8.45 -7.32 -6.25
C ASP A 48 -9.75 -7.07 -7.04
N ALA A 49 -10.10 -5.80 -7.26
CA ALA A 49 -11.23 -5.39 -8.09
C ALA A 49 -10.93 -5.39 -9.60
N LEU A 50 -9.68 -5.60 -10.02
CA LEU A 50 -9.33 -5.70 -11.43
C LEU A 50 -9.96 -6.95 -12.05
N VAL A 51 -10.57 -6.77 -13.21
CA VAL A 51 -11.13 -7.87 -14.00
C VAL A 51 -10.00 -8.51 -14.80
N GLU A 52 -9.92 -9.84 -14.75
CA GLU A 52 -8.99 -10.62 -15.57
C GLU A 52 -9.18 -10.34 -17.07
N LYS A 53 -8.06 -10.16 -17.79
CA LYS A 53 -8.04 -9.91 -19.23
C LYS A 53 -7.11 -10.88 -19.96
N PRO A 54 -7.36 -11.15 -21.25
CA PRO A 54 -6.36 -11.79 -22.12
C PRO A 54 -5.04 -11.02 -22.12
N LEU A 55 -3.90 -11.71 -22.10
CA LEU A 55 -2.58 -11.07 -22.06
C LEU A 55 -2.34 -10.12 -23.25
N ASP A 56 -2.83 -10.49 -24.44
CA ASP A 56 -2.72 -9.72 -25.68
C ASP A 56 -3.57 -8.44 -25.70
N GLU A 57 -4.59 -8.34 -24.84
CA GLU A 57 -5.32 -7.09 -24.60
C GLU A 57 -4.57 -6.13 -23.65
N VAL A 58 -3.69 -6.67 -22.78
CA VAL A 58 -2.93 -5.89 -21.81
C VAL A 58 -1.60 -5.41 -22.41
N MET A 59 -0.91 -6.25 -23.16
CA MET A 59 0.34 -5.88 -23.83
C MET A 59 0.61 -6.72 -25.08
N ALA A 60 1.43 -6.21 -25.99
CA ALA A 60 1.86 -6.93 -27.17
C ALA A 60 3.29 -7.51 -26.99
N PRO A 61 3.66 -8.58 -27.72
CA PRO A 61 5.06 -9.01 -27.78
C PRO A 61 5.98 -7.86 -28.20
N HIS A 62 7.17 -7.77 -27.61
CA HIS A 62 8.14 -6.68 -27.80
C HIS A 62 7.65 -5.25 -27.51
N SER A 63 6.48 -5.07 -26.88
CA SER A 63 6.09 -3.75 -26.38
C SER A 63 6.78 -3.44 -25.05
N ALA A 64 6.81 -2.16 -24.68
CA ALA A 64 7.16 -1.79 -23.32
C ALA A 64 6.16 -2.39 -22.32
N PHE A 65 6.61 -2.64 -21.08
CA PHE A 65 5.73 -3.04 -20.00
C PHE A 65 4.74 -1.90 -19.66
N PRO A 66 3.42 -2.16 -19.57
CA PRO A 66 2.44 -1.13 -19.26
C PRO A 66 2.62 -0.56 -17.84
N GLN A 67 2.31 0.73 -17.65
CA GLN A 67 2.43 1.36 -16.32
C GLN A 67 1.50 0.74 -15.28
N ASP A 68 0.32 0.30 -15.71
CA ASP A 68 -0.72 -0.36 -14.94
C ASP A 68 -0.70 -1.90 -15.09
N GLY A 69 0.33 -2.45 -15.73
CA GLY A 69 0.43 -3.89 -15.98
C GLY A 69 0.83 -4.70 -14.75
N ALA A 70 1.55 -4.10 -13.80
CA ALA A 70 2.04 -4.82 -12.62
C ALA A 70 0.87 -5.23 -11.72
N GLY A 71 0.74 -6.53 -11.45
CA GLY A 71 -0.33 -7.18 -10.70
C GLY A 71 -1.70 -7.09 -11.36
N HIS A 72 -1.75 -6.80 -12.67
CA HIS A 72 -3.00 -6.94 -13.40
C HIS A 72 -3.27 -8.44 -13.59
N PRO A 73 -4.47 -8.94 -13.22
CA PRO A 73 -4.85 -10.33 -13.48
C PRO A 73 -4.95 -10.57 -14.99
N VAL A 74 -4.27 -11.60 -15.48
CA VAL A 74 -4.22 -11.96 -16.89
C VAL A 74 -4.48 -13.45 -17.10
N ARG A 75 -5.09 -13.77 -18.24
CA ARG A 75 -5.18 -15.13 -18.76
C ARG A 75 -4.41 -15.25 -20.07
N VAL A 76 -3.71 -16.35 -20.26
CA VAL A 76 -2.96 -16.64 -21.48
C VAL A 76 -3.07 -18.12 -21.83
N GLU A 77 -3.34 -18.42 -23.10
CA GLU A 77 -3.38 -19.78 -23.61
C GLU A 77 -2.10 -20.09 -24.39
N GLY A 78 -1.54 -21.27 -24.18
CA GLY A 78 -0.33 -21.69 -24.86
C GLY A 78 0.12 -23.10 -24.49
N GLN A 79 1.36 -23.42 -24.81
CA GLN A 79 2.01 -24.69 -24.47
C GLN A 79 3.32 -24.41 -23.76
N TYR A 80 3.57 -25.10 -22.65
CA TYR A 80 4.84 -24.96 -21.95
C TYR A 80 5.99 -25.58 -22.74
N ASP A 81 7.11 -24.85 -22.82
CA ASP A 81 8.37 -25.38 -23.32
C ASP A 81 9.27 -25.79 -22.15
N GLY A 82 9.05 -27.01 -21.66
CA GLY A 82 9.83 -27.58 -20.56
C GLY A 82 11.32 -27.73 -20.83
N ALA A 83 11.76 -27.75 -22.11
CA ALA A 83 13.18 -27.85 -22.45
C ALA A 83 13.95 -26.55 -22.15
N ARG A 84 13.24 -25.43 -22.07
CA ARG A 84 13.78 -24.10 -21.73
C ARG A 84 13.40 -23.65 -20.31
N GLN A 85 12.90 -24.56 -19.47
CA GLN A 85 12.69 -24.30 -18.06
C GLN A 85 14.02 -23.92 -17.38
N PHE A 86 13.95 -22.94 -16.50
CA PHE A 86 15.09 -22.54 -15.68
C PHE A 86 14.67 -22.22 -14.25
N LEU A 87 15.63 -22.30 -13.34
CA LEU A 87 15.43 -22.03 -11.93
C LEU A 87 16.06 -20.70 -11.54
N VAL A 88 15.40 -19.97 -10.66
CA VAL A 88 15.95 -18.74 -10.09
C VAL A 88 16.25 -18.98 -8.60
N PRO A 89 17.53 -19.05 -8.20
CA PRO A 89 17.93 -19.38 -6.83
C PRO A 89 17.69 -18.20 -5.87
N ASP A 90 18.00 -18.44 -4.60
CA ASP A 90 17.96 -17.45 -3.52
C ASP A 90 16.58 -16.80 -3.28
N ARG A 91 15.53 -17.53 -3.68
CA ARG A 91 14.14 -17.12 -3.44
C ARG A 91 13.71 -17.58 -2.05
N VAL A 92 12.88 -16.78 -1.40
CA VAL A 92 12.35 -17.10 -0.07
C VAL A 92 10.83 -17.15 -0.13
N LEU A 93 10.27 -18.27 0.29
CA LEU A 93 8.84 -18.48 0.46
C LEU A 93 8.60 -19.03 1.86
N ASP A 94 7.73 -18.37 2.64
CA ASP A 94 7.40 -18.74 4.03
C ASP A 94 8.62 -18.98 4.94
N GLY A 95 9.68 -18.18 4.74
CA GLY A 95 10.93 -18.26 5.50
C GLY A 95 11.89 -19.38 5.06
N GLN A 96 11.53 -20.16 4.04
CA GLN A 96 12.38 -21.19 3.45
C GLN A 96 13.07 -20.66 2.20
N ARG A 97 14.38 -20.88 2.09
CA ARG A 97 15.16 -20.55 0.89
C ARG A 97 15.06 -21.68 -0.13
N GLY A 98 14.90 -21.34 -1.39
CA GLY A 98 14.78 -22.28 -2.50
C GLY A 98 14.84 -21.57 -3.84
N PHE A 99 14.08 -22.10 -4.80
CA PHE A 99 14.15 -21.78 -6.20
C PHE A 99 12.77 -21.49 -6.76
N TRP A 100 12.66 -20.44 -7.57
CA TRP A 100 11.52 -20.24 -8.44
C TRP A 100 11.66 -21.09 -9.70
N VAL A 101 10.60 -21.78 -10.09
CA VAL A 101 10.53 -22.58 -11.31
C VAL A 101 9.86 -21.75 -12.39
N VAL A 102 10.65 -21.30 -13.38
CA VAL A 102 10.17 -20.45 -14.48
C VAL A 102 10.21 -21.26 -15.77
N THR A 103 9.07 -21.34 -16.45
CA THR A 103 8.93 -22.07 -17.71
C THR A 103 8.36 -21.14 -18.79
N PRO A 104 8.93 -21.14 -20.01
CA PRO A 104 8.34 -20.38 -21.11
C PRO A 104 7.00 -21.00 -21.52
N LEU A 105 6.00 -20.17 -21.71
CA LEU A 105 4.75 -20.53 -22.36
C LEU A 105 4.77 -19.97 -23.78
N VAL A 106 4.73 -20.85 -24.77
CA VAL A 106 4.61 -20.49 -26.18
C VAL A 106 3.14 -20.27 -26.48
N VAL A 107 2.78 -19.05 -26.87
CA VAL A 107 1.41 -18.64 -27.16
C VAL A 107 1.13 -18.65 -28.66
N ASP A 108 -0.14 -18.49 -29.02
CA ASP A 108 -0.56 -18.37 -30.41
C ASP A 108 0.18 -17.24 -31.13
N GLY A 109 0.61 -17.51 -32.37
CA GLY A 109 1.50 -16.62 -33.13
C GLY A 109 2.98 -16.81 -32.84
N GLY A 110 3.34 -17.73 -31.94
CA GLY A 110 4.72 -18.14 -31.66
C GLY A 110 5.47 -17.20 -30.73
N ALA A 111 4.79 -16.25 -30.09
CA ALA A 111 5.39 -15.44 -29.04
C ALA A 111 5.56 -16.27 -27.75
N VAL A 112 6.42 -15.82 -26.85
CA VAL A 112 6.77 -16.50 -25.60
C VAL A 112 6.61 -15.57 -24.41
N VAL A 113 6.03 -16.08 -23.33
CA VAL A 113 5.94 -15.39 -22.04
C VAL A 113 6.55 -16.27 -20.94
N PRO A 114 7.47 -15.77 -20.10
CA PRO A 114 7.94 -16.50 -18.94
C PRO A 114 6.80 -16.63 -17.91
N VAL A 115 6.57 -17.84 -17.42
CA VAL A 115 5.59 -18.11 -16.37
C VAL A 115 6.30 -18.70 -15.16
N LEU A 116 6.14 -18.05 -14.01
CA LEU A 116 6.52 -18.59 -12.72
C LEU A 116 5.46 -19.61 -12.28
N ARG A 117 5.80 -20.90 -12.36
CA ARG A 117 4.90 -22.00 -12.04
C ARG A 117 4.86 -22.32 -10.55
N GLY A 118 5.93 -22.02 -9.82
CA GLY A 118 5.98 -22.24 -8.38
C GLY A 118 7.37 -22.20 -7.78
N PHE A 119 7.49 -22.78 -6.58
CA PHE A 119 8.69 -22.79 -5.76
C PHE A 119 9.04 -24.21 -5.31
N VAL A 120 10.34 -24.51 -5.30
CA VAL A 120 10.90 -25.76 -4.78
C VAL A 120 12.09 -25.48 -3.88
N MET A 121 12.34 -26.35 -2.90
CA MET A 121 13.54 -26.24 -2.05
C MET A 121 14.74 -26.95 -2.65
N ASP A 122 14.50 -28.03 -3.40
CA ASP A 122 15.52 -28.77 -4.13
C ASP A 122 15.27 -28.62 -5.65
N PRO A 123 16.27 -28.22 -6.46
CA PRO A 123 16.17 -28.21 -7.92
C PRO A 123 15.67 -29.52 -8.54
N ALA A 124 15.94 -30.67 -7.90
CA ALA A 124 15.49 -31.98 -8.38
C ALA A 124 13.96 -32.19 -8.26
N GLU A 125 13.27 -31.36 -7.46
CA GLU A 125 11.81 -31.38 -7.31
C GLU A 125 11.08 -30.54 -8.37
N ALA A 126 11.82 -29.76 -9.17
CA ALA A 126 11.25 -28.97 -10.25
C ALA A 126 10.75 -29.91 -11.37
N ASP A 127 9.44 -30.15 -11.39
CA ASP A 127 8.80 -30.91 -12.45
C ASP A 127 8.92 -30.20 -13.80
N VAL A 128 8.88 -30.99 -14.87
CA VAL A 128 8.78 -30.47 -16.24
C VAL A 128 7.34 -30.66 -16.69
N PRO A 129 6.63 -29.59 -17.10
CA PRO A 129 5.24 -29.71 -17.48
C PRO A 129 5.11 -30.44 -18.82
N PRO A 130 3.99 -31.15 -19.07
CA PRO A 130 3.69 -31.68 -20.40
C PRO A 130 3.56 -30.55 -21.44
N ALA A 131 3.90 -30.86 -22.69
CA ALA A 131 3.78 -29.92 -23.82
C ALA A 131 2.35 -29.84 -24.40
N ASP A 132 1.35 -30.06 -23.55
CA ASP A 132 -0.07 -29.96 -23.90
C ASP A 132 -0.56 -28.51 -23.80
N ALA A 133 -1.69 -28.21 -24.44
CA ALA A 133 -2.30 -26.89 -24.34
C ALA A 133 -2.81 -26.61 -22.91
N VAL A 134 -2.52 -25.42 -22.40
CA VAL A 134 -2.92 -24.95 -21.07
C VAL A 134 -3.32 -23.48 -21.12
N THR A 135 -4.37 -23.14 -20.39
CA THR A 135 -4.69 -21.76 -20.05
C THR A 135 -4.10 -21.45 -18.68
N VAL A 136 -3.19 -20.48 -18.64
CA VAL A 136 -2.58 -19.97 -17.40
C VAL A 136 -3.32 -18.72 -16.97
N HIS A 137 -3.79 -18.73 -15.73
CA HIS A 137 -4.32 -17.57 -15.02
C HIS A 137 -3.24 -17.10 -14.05
N GLY A 138 -3.07 -15.78 -13.92
CA GLY A 138 -2.03 -15.24 -13.07
C GLY A 138 -1.99 -13.74 -13.00
N GLU A 139 -0.99 -13.22 -12.31
CA GLU A 139 -0.72 -11.79 -12.23
C GLU A 139 0.51 -11.42 -13.06
N LEU A 140 0.37 -10.38 -13.88
CA LEU A 140 1.46 -9.88 -14.72
C LEU A 140 2.48 -9.10 -13.88
N ALA A 141 3.77 -9.32 -14.13
CA ALA A 141 4.87 -8.64 -13.45
C ALA A 141 5.96 -8.18 -14.42
N PRO A 142 6.63 -7.05 -14.13
CA PRO A 142 7.75 -6.58 -14.94
C PRO A 142 8.97 -7.50 -14.75
N GLY A 143 9.84 -7.55 -15.75
CA GLY A 143 11.14 -8.22 -15.64
C GLY A 143 11.97 -7.72 -14.46
N GLU A 144 12.83 -8.59 -13.96
CA GLU A 144 13.75 -8.24 -12.88
C GLU A 144 15.02 -7.56 -13.42
N SER A 145 15.70 -6.82 -12.54
CA SER A 145 17.00 -6.24 -12.89
C SER A 145 18.02 -7.35 -13.18
N PRO A 146 18.99 -7.09 -14.07
CA PRO A 146 20.04 -8.04 -14.38
C PRO A 146 20.78 -8.49 -13.12
N TYR A 147 21.10 -9.78 -13.06
CA TYR A 147 21.94 -10.31 -12.00
C TYR A 147 23.36 -9.74 -12.13
N LEU A 148 23.84 -9.04 -11.11
CA LEU A 148 25.17 -8.43 -11.06
C LEU A 148 26.19 -9.25 -10.26
N GLY A 149 25.84 -10.47 -9.84
CA GLY A 149 26.76 -11.33 -9.12
C GLY A 149 27.88 -11.85 -10.01
N GLU A 150 29.06 -12.07 -9.41
CA GLU A 150 30.25 -12.57 -10.10
C GLU A 150 30.25 -14.10 -10.23
N ASP A 151 29.33 -14.78 -9.53
CA ASP A 151 29.26 -16.24 -9.51
C ASP A 151 28.60 -16.79 -10.78
N THR A 152 29.28 -17.71 -11.46
CA THR A 152 28.67 -18.51 -12.52
C THR A 152 27.69 -19.50 -11.91
N LEU A 153 26.40 -19.34 -12.22
CA LEU A 153 25.36 -20.26 -11.77
C LEU A 153 25.43 -21.60 -12.52
N PRO A 154 24.95 -22.70 -11.89
CA PRO A 154 24.83 -23.99 -12.57
C PRO A 154 23.98 -23.91 -13.85
N GLU A 155 24.19 -24.85 -14.77
CA GLU A 155 23.36 -24.97 -15.97
C GLU A 155 21.88 -25.12 -15.61
N GLY A 156 21.00 -24.43 -16.35
CA GLY A 156 19.57 -24.37 -16.06
C GLY A 156 19.18 -23.41 -14.93
N GLN A 157 20.11 -22.63 -14.38
CA GLN A 157 19.81 -21.58 -13.40
C GLN A 157 20.10 -20.17 -13.94
N GLN A 158 19.28 -19.21 -13.54
CA GLN A 158 19.47 -17.78 -13.83
C GLN A 158 19.33 -16.99 -12.54
N GLY A 159 20.12 -15.93 -12.34
CA GLY A 159 20.10 -15.18 -11.08
C GLY A 159 18.83 -14.36 -10.87
N THR A 160 18.20 -13.92 -11.96
CA THR A 160 16.97 -13.14 -11.99
C THR A 160 16.16 -13.47 -13.24
N ILE A 161 14.90 -13.05 -13.29
CA ILE A 161 14.06 -13.10 -14.49
C ILE A 161 14.37 -11.87 -15.36
N ASP A 162 15.58 -11.82 -15.92
CA ASP A 162 16.04 -10.74 -16.79
C ASP A 162 15.53 -10.94 -18.23
N LEU A 163 14.52 -10.15 -18.60
CA LEU A 163 13.89 -10.24 -19.92
C LEU A 163 14.83 -9.85 -21.07
N SER A 164 15.85 -9.03 -20.80
CA SER A 164 16.86 -8.70 -21.81
C SER A 164 17.76 -9.90 -22.10
N LEU A 165 18.11 -10.66 -21.05
CA LEU A 165 18.82 -11.93 -21.22
C LEU A 165 17.94 -12.96 -21.94
N LEU A 166 16.68 -13.13 -21.51
CA LEU A 166 15.76 -14.09 -22.12
C LEU A 166 15.49 -13.79 -23.60
N ALA A 167 15.38 -12.51 -23.99
CA ALA A 167 15.24 -12.10 -25.39
C ALA A 167 16.44 -12.47 -26.28
N ASN A 168 17.63 -12.69 -25.69
CA ASN A 168 18.80 -13.18 -26.43
C ASN A 168 18.85 -14.72 -26.48
N LEU A 169 18.26 -15.40 -25.49
CA LEU A 169 18.24 -16.86 -25.41
C LEU A 169 17.08 -17.47 -26.22
N TRP A 170 15.96 -16.76 -26.34
CA TRP A 170 14.79 -17.22 -27.04
C TRP A 170 14.65 -16.46 -28.37
N PRO A 171 14.73 -17.16 -29.51
CA PRO A 171 14.63 -16.51 -30.83
C PRO A 171 13.22 -15.99 -31.15
N GLU A 172 12.20 -16.43 -30.41
CA GLU A 172 10.81 -16.05 -30.60
C GLU A 172 10.47 -14.67 -30.03
N PRO A 173 9.35 -14.06 -30.47
CA PRO A 173 8.89 -12.82 -29.87
C PRO A 173 8.58 -12.91 -28.38
N LEU A 174 9.28 -12.15 -27.55
CA LEU A 174 9.12 -12.18 -26.09
C LEU A 174 8.12 -11.11 -25.61
N TYR A 175 7.20 -11.51 -24.73
CA TYR A 175 6.44 -10.58 -23.90
C TYR A 175 7.37 -9.95 -22.85
N ASN A 176 7.41 -8.62 -22.80
CA ASN A 176 8.30 -7.90 -21.89
C ASN A 176 7.75 -7.83 -20.45
N GLY A 177 7.28 -8.97 -19.93
CA GLY A 177 6.79 -9.22 -18.58
C GLY A 177 6.77 -10.72 -18.31
N PHE A 178 6.61 -11.13 -17.06
CA PHE A 178 6.41 -12.53 -16.68
C PHE A 178 5.12 -12.68 -15.86
N ILE A 179 4.60 -13.91 -15.75
CA ILE A 179 3.33 -14.18 -15.06
C ILE A 179 3.59 -14.97 -13.79
N PHE A 180 3.05 -14.51 -12.66
CA PHE A 180 2.88 -15.32 -11.46
C PHE A 180 1.67 -16.24 -11.67
N SER A 181 1.90 -17.53 -11.93
CA SER A 181 0.81 -18.49 -12.15
C SER A 181 0.01 -18.69 -10.86
N THR A 182 -1.29 -18.45 -10.92
CA THR A 182 -2.23 -18.65 -9.80
C THR A 182 -3.16 -19.84 -10.04
N ALA A 183 -3.52 -20.11 -11.30
CA ALA A 183 -4.28 -21.29 -11.68
C ALA A 183 -3.96 -21.71 -13.13
N GLU A 184 -4.21 -22.99 -13.43
CA GLU A 184 -4.00 -23.58 -14.75
C GLU A 184 -5.19 -24.45 -15.14
N GLU A 185 -5.62 -24.37 -16.39
CA GLU A 185 -6.70 -25.16 -16.96
C GLU A 185 -6.25 -25.84 -18.27
N PRO A 186 -6.10 -27.19 -18.32
CA PRO A 186 -6.13 -28.11 -17.18
C PRO A 186 -4.92 -27.91 -16.24
N PRO A 187 -4.98 -28.40 -14.99
CA PRO A 187 -3.85 -28.33 -14.07
C PRO A 187 -2.74 -29.25 -14.59
N VAL A 188 -1.66 -28.66 -15.09
CA VAL A 188 -0.48 -29.38 -15.59
C VAL A 188 0.70 -29.30 -14.62
N THR A 189 0.66 -28.37 -13.67
CA THR A 189 1.64 -28.24 -12.61
C THR A 189 1.44 -29.24 -11.48
N SER A 190 2.51 -29.96 -11.14
CA SER A 190 2.54 -30.90 -10.01
C SER A 190 2.28 -30.18 -8.69
N THR A 191 1.60 -30.88 -7.78
CA THR A 191 1.41 -30.43 -6.39
C THR A 191 2.71 -30.38 -5.58
N ALA A 192 3.83 -30.87 -6.14
CA ALA A 192 5.15 -30.72 -5.56
C ALA A 192 5.68 -29.28 -5.62
N LEU A 193 5.20 -28.46 -6.56
CA LEU A 193 5.55 -27.05 -6.64
C LEU A 193 4.67 -26.26 -5.67
N ALA A 194 5.31 -25.56 -4.74
CA ALA A 194 4.62 -24.64 -3.86
C ALA A 194 4.17 -23.40 -4.65
N HIS A 195 2.90 -23.00 -4.48
CA HIS A 195 2.37 -21.79 -5.10
C HIS A 195 3.09 -20.55 -4.58
N VAL A 196 3.55 -19.69 -5.50
CA VAL A 196 4.18 -18.42 -5.15
C VAL A 196 3.12 -17.32 -5.23
N PRO A 197 2.70 -16.72 -4.11
CA PRO A 197 1.76 -15.61 -4.17
C PRO A 197 2.41 -14.42 -4.89
N PRO A 198 1.65 -13.71 -5.76
CA PRO A 198 2.11 -12.46 -6.33
C PRO A 198 2.55 -11.48 -5.24
N PRO A 199 3.59 -10.66 -5.48
CA PRO A 199 4.10 -9.74 -4.50
C PRO A 199 3.03 -8.71 -4.12
N GLN A 200 2.74 -8.63 -2.82
CA GLN A 200 1.83 -7.63 -2.30
C GLN A 200 2.42 -6.24 -2.49
N LEU A 201 1.56 -5.27 -2.83
CA LEU A 201 1.94 -3.87 -2.87
C LEU A 201 2.44 -3.47 -1.49
N THR A 202 3.74 -3.17 -1.38
CA THR A 202 4.27 -2.49 -0.21
C THR A 202 3.98 -1.02 -0.38
N ALA A 203 3.42 -0.34 0.63
CA ALA A 203 3.26 1.11 0.57
C ALA A 203 4.63 1.76 0.36
N GLY A 204 4.92 2.15 -0.88
CA GLY A 204 6.09 2.95 -1.21
C GLY A 204 5.99 4.36 -0.63
N ASP A 205 4.75 4.85 -0.44
CA ASP A 205 4.47 6.18 0.07
C ASP A 205 3.78 6.09 1.44
N VAL A 206 4.51 6.49 2.48
CA VAL A 206 3.91 6.77 3.80
C VAL A 206 2.86 7.86 3.62
N ASP A 207 1.61 7.65 4.06
CA ASP A 207 0.59 8.70 4.03
C ASP A 207 1.03 9.89 4.92
N TRP A 208 1.61 10.90 4.29
CA TRP A 208 2.20 12.06 4.94
C TRP A 208 1.17 12.87 5.75
N ARG A 209 -0.12 12.76 5.39
CA ARG A 209 -1.22 13.38 6.14
C ARG A 209 -1.37 12.73 7.51
N ASN A 210 -1.39 11.41 7.57
CA ASN A 210 -1.56 10.67 8.82
C ASN A 210 -0.30 10.75 9.70
N LEU A 211 0.89 10.82 9.10
CA LEU A 211 2.14 11.14 9.81
C LEU A 211 2.09 12.54 10.45
N GLY A 212 1.55 13.52 9.74
CA GLY A 212 1.33 14.87 10.27
C GLY A 212 0.41 14.88 11.51
N TYR A 213 -0.65 14.09 11.50
CA TYR A 213 -1.53 13.93 12.66
C TYR A 213 -0.83 13.25 13.84
N ALA A 214 0.00 12.23 13.60
CA ALA A 214 0.79 11.60 14.67
C ALA A 214 1.75 12.60 15.34
N LEU A 215 2.43 13.43 14.54
CA LEU A 215 3.31 14.48 15.05
C LEU A 215 2.54 15.52 15.88
N GLN A 216 1.33 15.88 15.45
CA GLN A 216 0.47 16.81 16.19
C GLN A 216 0.16 16.31 17.61
N TRP A 217 -0.15 15.02 17.78
CA TRP A 217 -0.39 14.44 19.11
C TRP A 217 0.85 14.53 20.01
N TRP A 218 2.05 14.33 19.46
CA TRP A 218 3.29 14.47 20.22
C TRP A 218 3.58 15.93 20.60
N VAL A 219 3.25 16.89 19.73
CA VAL A 219 3.32 18.32 20.05
C VAL A 219 2.38 18.67 21.20
N PHE A 220 1.15 18.14 21.22
CA PHE A 220 0.23 18.34 22.34
C PHE A 220 0.71 17.71 23.64
N ALA A 221 1.34 16.53 23.59
CA ALA A 221 1.96 15.91 24.75
C ALA A 221 3.10 16.79 25.30
N ALA A 222 3.99 17.27 24.42
CA ALA A 222 5.07 18.18 24.80
C ALA A 222 4.52 19.49 25.39
N PHE A 223 3.45 20.04 24.82
CA PHE A 223 2.80 21.24 25.33
C PHE A 223 2.18 21.04 26.72
N ALA A 224 1.55 19.88 26.97
CA ALA A 224 1.01 19.53 28.28
C ALA A 224 2.10 19.47 29.36
N VAL A 225 3.25 18.85 29.04
CA VAL A 225 4.43 18.83 29.92
C VAL A 225 4.97 20.24 30.15
N PHE A 226 5.09 21.04 29.09
CA PHE A 226 5.54 22.42 29.21
C PHE A 226 4.62 23.25 30.12
N MET A 227 3.30 23.13 29.96
CA MET A 227 2.33 23.84 30.80
C MET A 227 2.41 23.41 32.26
N TYR A 228 2.62 22.12 32.52
CA TYR A 228 2.88 21.63 33.88
C TYR A 228 4.11 22.30 34.51
N LEU A 229 5.23 22.31 33.78
CA LEU A 229 6.49 22.90 34.25
C LEU A 229 6.34 24.41 34.48
N LYS A 230 5.63 25.12 33.60
CA LYS A 230 5.34 26.54 33.74
C LYS A 230 4.51 26.82 35.00
N LEU A 231 3.40 26.11 35.19
CA LEU A 231 2.54 26.28 36.36
C LEU A 231 3.31 26.02 37.65
N LEU A 232 4.12 24.96 37.68
CA LEU A 232 4.96 24.62 38.83
C LEU A 232 5.98 25.72 39.13
N HIS A 233 6.55 26.31 38.07
CA HIS A 233 7.51 27.39 38.16
C HIS A 233 6.88 28.71 38.65
N ASP A 234 5.69 29.06 38.18
CA ASP A 234 4.93 30.24 38.61
C ASP A 234 4.50 30.11 40.09
N ALA A 235 4.08 28.91 40.50
CA ALA A 235 3.77 28.62 41.90
C ALA A 235 4.99 28.64 42.81
N ALA A 236 6.14 28.15 42.33
CA ALA A 236 7.40 28.20 43.07
C ALA A 236 7.95 29.62 43.22
N ARG A 237 7.58 30.55 42.32
CA ARG A 237 7.93 31.98 42.37
C ARG A 237 6.95 32.83 43.17
N GLY A 238 5.92 32.24 43.77
CA GLY A 238 4.95 32.97 44.59
C GLY A 238 3.98 33.84 43.79
N ARG A 239 3.89 33.67 42.46
CA ARG A 239 2.85 34.33 41.62
C ARG A 239 1.53 33.56 41.66
N GLY A 240 1.16 33.03 42.82
CA GLY A 240 -0.09 32.30 43.00
C GLY A 240 -1.27 33.26 43.13
N ALA A 241 -2.07 33.38 42.06
CA ALA A 241 -3.49 33.76 42.07
C ALA A 241 -3.90 34.90 43.04
N GLY A 242 -3.30 36.09 42.89
CA GLY A 242 -3.83 37.33 43.46
C GLY A 242 -4.33 38.22 42.34
N GLY A 243 -5.66 38.29 42.16
CA GLY A 243 -6.28 39.19 41.17
C GLY A 243 -7.59 38.72 40.55
N ALA A 244 -8.48 38.08 41.32
CA ALA A 244 -9.90 38.18 41.04
C ALA A 244 -10.43 39.29 41.95
N ASP A 245 -10.31 40.54 41.49
CA ASP A 245 -10.84 41.69 42.22
C ASP A 245 -12.35 41.74 42.00
N THR A 246 -13.08 41.16 42.95
CA THR A 246 -14.49 41.46 43.19
C THR A 246 -14.58 42.82 43.88
N GLY A 247 -14.50 43.89 43.09
CA GLY A 247 -14.75 45.27 43.51
C GLY A 247 -16.09 45.75 42.96
N GLY A 248 -17.17 45.45 43.66
CA GLY A 248 -18.49 46.00 43.37
C GLY A 248 -18.51 47.52 43.57
N GLY A 249 -18.77 48.25 42.49
CA GLY A 249 -19.21 49.64 42.50
C GLY A 249 -20.50 49.73 41.71
N ALA A 250 -21.63 49.54 42.40
CA ALA A 250 -22.93 49.93 41.88
C ALA A 250 -23.03 51.45 41.93
N ASP A 251 -23.26 52.09 40.79
CA ASP A 251 -24.21 53.20 40.79
C ASP A 251 -25.07 53.19 39.52
N THR A 252 -26.30 53.57 39.78
CA THR A 252 -27.57 53.41 39.07
C THR A 252 -27.76 54.34 37.86
N GLY A 253 -28.59 53.92 36.89
CA GLY A 253 -29.35 54.86 36.06
C GLY A 253 -29.78 54.43 34.64
N GLY A 254 -31.05 54.03 34.47
CA GLY A 254 -31.86 54.23 33.24
C GLY A 254 -31.91 53.05 32.25
N ALA A 255 -32.86 52.10 32.34
CA ALA A 255 -34.27 52.14 31.93
C ALA A 255 -34.56 51.71 30.46
N ALA A 256 -35.24 50.56 30.35
CA ALA A 256 -36.20 50.06 29.34
C ALA A 256 -35.78 49.97 27.85
N ASP A 257 -35.87 48.77 27.24
CA ASP A 257 -37.11 48.23 26.64
C ASP A 257 -36.89 46.76 26.19
N THR A 258 -37.99 46.11 25.83
CA THR A 258 -38.39 44.71 25.93
C THR A 258 -38.23 43.89 24.65
N GLY A 259 -38.19 42.55 24.81
CA GLY A 259 -38.68 41.54 23.84
C GLY A 259 -37.84 41.33 22.57
N GLY A 260 -37.54 40.12 22.08
CA GLY A 260 -38.24 38.86 22.20
C GLY A 260 -38.42 38.24 20.81
N ALA A 261 -37.55 37.28 20.49
CA ALA A 261 -37.80 36.08 19.67
C ALA A 261 -38.03 36.18 18.14
N ARG A 262 -37.20 35.46 17.35
CA ARG A 262 -37.53 34.14 16.71
C ARG A 262 -36.61 33.77 15.52
N THR A 263 -36.01 32.58 15.63
CA THR A 263 -35.80 31.50 14.63
C THR A 263 -35.83 31.79 13.12
N GLY A 264 -34.80 31.31 12.39
CA GLY A 264 -34.79 31.07 10.93
C GLY A 264 -33.63 30.15 10.48
N PRO A 265 -33.75 29.39 9.36
CA PRO A 265 -33.16 28.05 9.16
C PRO A 265 -31.84 28.03 8.34
N PRO A 266 -31.18 26.86 8.08
CA PRO A 266 -29.77 26.79 7.66
C PRO A 266 -29.58 26.94 6.15
N PRO A 267 -28.37 27.32 5.67
CA PRO A 267 -28.10 27.38 4.24
C PRO A 267 -27.75 26.02 3.60
N THR A 268 -28.18 25.94 2.35
CA THR A 268 -28.26 24.83 1.39
C THR A 268 -26.93 24.41 0.75
N VAL A 269 -26.86 23.12 0.41
CA VAL A 269 -25.88 22.50 -0.52
C VAL A 269 -26.17 22.95 -1.96
N SER A 270 -25.13 23.32 -2.72
CA SER A 270 -25.21 23.68 -4.14
C SER A 270 -24.51 22.61 -4.98
N SER A 271 -25.25 22.10 -5.97
CA SER A 271 -24.90 21.04 -6.93
C SER A 271 -24.11 21.56 -8.13
N ALA A 272 -23.26 20.70 -8.69
CA ALA A 272 -22.49 20.90 -9.92
C ALA A 272 -23.35 20.89 -11.21
N PRO A 273 -22.88 21.46 -12.34
CA PRO A 273 -23.51 21.34 -13.66
C PRO A 273 -22.98 20.16 -14.49
N ALA A 274 -23.84 19.61 -15.37
CA ALA A 274 -23.55 18.59 -16.37
C ALA A 274 -23.42 19.21 -17.80
N PRO A 275 -22.79 18.52 -18.77
CA PRO A 275 -22.34 19.10 -20.04
C PRO A 275 -23.39 19.12 -21.17
N ALA A 276 -23.09 19.94 -22.18
CA ALA A 276 -23.88 20.21 -23.38
C ALA A 276 -23.84 19.05 -24.39
N ASP A 277 -24.98 18.80 -25.04
CA ASP A 277 -25.17 17.83 -26.11
C ASP A 277 -25.37 18.60 -27.43
N GLU A 278 -24.46 18.37 -28.39
CA GLU A 278 -24.39 19.04 -29.69
C GLU A 278 -25.17 18.23 -30.72
N ARG A 279 -26.26 18.84 -31.21
CA ARG A 279 -27.21 18.26 -32.18
C ARG A 279 -26.65 18.40 -33.60
N ILE A 280 -26.27 17.30 -34.25
CA ILE A 280 -26.06 17.24 -35.71
C ILE A 280 -27.34 16.75 -36.38
N GLU A 281 -27.87 17.60 -37.26
CA GLU A 281 -29.01 17.36 -38.14
C GLU A 281 -28.66 16.36 -39.25
N SER A 282 -29.57 15.42 -39.50
CA SER A 282 -29.63 14.58 -40.69
C SER A 282 -30.87 14.95 -41.50
N HIS A 283 -30.69 15.44 -42.72
CA HIS A 283 -31.75 15.51 -43.74
C HIS A 283 -31.21 15.11 -45.11
N HIS A 284 -31.92 14.16 -45.74
CA HIS A 284 -31.83 13.63 -47.10
C HIS A 284 -31.45 14.62 -48.21
N VAL A 285 -30.58 14.19 -49.14
CA VAL A 285 -30.88 13.82 -50.55
C VAL A 285 -29.88 12.77 -51.01
#